data_AF-A0A602YJB7-F1
#
_entry.id   AF-A0A602YJB7-F1
#
_cell.length_a   1.000
_cell.length_b   1.000
_cell.length_c   1.000
_cell.angle_alpha   90.00
_cell.angle_beta   90.00
_cell.angle_gamma   90.00
#
_symmetry.space_group_name_H-M   'P 1'
#
loop_
_entity.id
_entity.type
_entity.pdbx_description
1 polymer ?
#
loop_
_entity_poly.entity_id
_entity_poly.type
_entity_poly.pdbx_seq_one_letter_code
_entity_poly.pdbx_strand_id
1 'polypeptide(L)'
;LNPNGVLFGKNARVDVGGLVASTKNISTTDFMKGQYTLSGSGNPGAQVVNQGSLTTSKGGYIVLAGERVSNSGTVTTPSGKTILAAGKTVTLQLDNGGLTSVSVNGSVVNALVENQGLISATNGQVYLTAKGQDMLLNTVVNNSGTVEAKGLANRGGEIVLNGGDSGVVSQSGHLLADSQTGQGGKITLEGQNIHLAGGSLTTATGKTGGGEVYVGGGWQGQDSHIKNASKVVMDKTATVDVSATENGNGGTAVLWSDDYTNFRGTVLAKGGAKSGDGGRVETSSHRNLQASGAVDASARAGHGGEWLLDPTDVTIVGAGADTGIDSATADGTDIFTPTASGGQILNSSIVNQLNAGTSVTVKTSGTDTDGETGNITVNANIIKTAGTDAKLTLLADNNISTGDNVSIGATTGKLNLDLLAGNTTNNASISLGKFINISLNGGDLLADAGNSASGVSLTFMNNGKIKGGNVTLNLSRGLGGYAYNVNADNDLTINGSVTGSTGWGAVLGFTAGGKLAMNSPGSISLQANDPGNGGGRVLISGDKGVTLNAAAGTVT
;
A
#
# COMPACT_ATOMS: atom_id res chain seq x y z
N LEU A 1 4.69 -21.71 -36.64
CA LEU A 1 5.63 -20.57 -36.62
C LEU A 1 5.57 -19.91 -37.98
N ASN A 2 5.28 -18.61 -38.05
CA ASN A 2 5.17 -17.89 -39.32
C ASN A 2 5.64 -16.43 -39.16
N PRO A 3 6.84 -16.08 -39.65
CA PRO A 3 7.38 -14.72 -39.58
C PRO A 3 6.54 -13.64 -40.25
N ASN A 4 5.59 -14.01 -41.11
CA ASN A 4 4.66 -13.06 -41.73
C ASN A 4 3.49 -12.66 -40.83
N GLY A 5 3.25 -13.40 -39.74
CA GLY A 5 2.07 -13.24 -38.90
C GLY A 5 1.21 -14.50 -38.80
N VAL A 6 0.39 -14.55 -37.75
CA VAL A 6 -0.62 -15.60 -37.54
C VAL A 6 -1.95 -14.93 -37.20
N LEU A 7 -3.01 -15.23 -37.94
CA LEU A 7 -4.36 -14.74 -37.71
C LEU A 7 -5.32 -15.91 -37.47
N PHE A 8 -5.97 -15.92 -36.31
CA PHE A 8 -7.15 -16.73 -36.05
C PHE A 8 -8.37 -15.82 -36.21
N GLY A 9 -9.04 -15.88 -37.37
CA GLY A 9 -10.19 -15.00 -37.66
C GLY A 9 -11.41 -15.28 -36.78
N LYS A 10 -12.39 -14.37 -36.77
CA LYS A 10 -13.60 -14.40 -35.91
C LYS A 10 -14.30 -15.77 -35.80
N ASN A 11 -14.37 -16.52 -36.90
CA ASN A 11 -15.07 -17.81 -36.96
C ASN A 11 -14.13 -19.02 -36.79
N ALA A 12 -12.83 -18.79 -36.55
CA ALA A 12 -11.87 -19.86 -36.37
C ALA A 12 -12.09 -20.55 -35.02
N ARG A 13 -11.99 -21.88 -35.02
CA ARG A 13 -11.98 -22.71 -33.82
C ARG A 13 -10.73 -23.59 -33.82
N VAL A 14 -9.98 -23.55 -32.74
CA VAL A 14 -8.81 -24.40 -32.50
C VAL A 14 -9.02 -25.15 -31.19
N ASP A 15 -8.92 -26.47 -31.23
CA ASP A 15 -9.17 -27.38 -30.11
C ASP A 15 -8.05 -28.43 -30.07
N VAL A 16 -7.12 -28.29 -29.13
CA VAL A 16 -5.83 -29.01 -29.13
C VAL A 16 -5.35 -29.37 -27.72
N GLY A 17 -4.37 -30.27 -27.59
CA GLY A 17 -3.71 -30.54 -26.30
C GLY A 17 -2.77 -29.40 -25.84
N GLY A 18 -2.18 -28.70 -26.80
CA GLY A 18 -1.36 -27.51 -26.58
C GLY A 18 -1.13 -26.77 -27.90
N LEU A 19 -0.95 -25.45 -27.83
CA LEU A 19 -0.75 -24.58 -28.99
C LEU A 19 0.45 -23.65 -28.77
N VAL A 20 1.33 -23.56 -29.76
CA VAL A 20 2.32 -22.49 -29.87
C VAL A 20 2.16 -21.82 -31.23
N ALA A 21 1.70 -20.57 -31.21
CA ALA A 21 1.62 -19.72 -32.41
C ALA A 21 2.57 -18.54 -32.26
N SER A 22 3.45 -18.35 -33.23
CA SER A 22 4.45 -17.28 -33.14
C SER A 22 4.90 -16.72 -34.47
N THR A 23 5.21 -15.42 -34.49
CA THR A 23 5.98 -14.75 -35.56
C THR A 23 7.48 -15.05 -35.49
N LYS A 24 7.95 -15.60 -34.37
CA LYS A 24 9.34 -16.00 -34.18
C LYS A 24 9.60 -17.38 -34.78
N ASN A 25 10.88 -17.70 -34.92
CA ASN A 25 11.35 -18.96 -35.44
C ASN A 25 12.08 -19.79 -34.38
N ILE A 26 12.25 -21.08 -34.64
CA ILE A 26 13.10 -21.98 -33.88
C ILE A 26 14.03 -22.70 -34.88
N SER A 27 15.29 -22.90 -34.51
CA SER A 27 16.18 -23.70 -35.36
C SER A 27 15.78 -25.18 -35.29
N THR A 28 15.94 -25.92 -36.39
CA THR A 28 15.72 -27.37 -36.38
C THR A 28 16.59 -28.05 -35.32
N THR A 29 17.82 -27.58 -35.15
CA THR A 29 18.74 -28.11 -34.13
C THR A 29 18.19 -27.96 -32.72
N ASP A 30 17.67 -26.77 -32.37
CA ASP A 30 17.13 -26.52 -31.02
C ASP A 30 15.85 -27.31 -30.80
N PHE A 31 14.97 -27.37 -31.82
CA PHE A 31 13.76 -28.18 -31.78
C PHE A 31 14.06 -29.66 -31.53
N MET A 32 15.02 -30.23 -32.26
CA MET A 32 15.41 -31.64 -32.11
C MET A 32 16.10 -31.94 -30.76
N LYS A 33 16.68 -30.93 -30.11
CA LYS A 33 17.24 -31.02 -28.75
C LYS A 33 16.20 -30.83 -27.65
N GLY A 34 14.93 -30.56 -28.00
CA GLY A 34 13.90 -30.19 -27.02
C GLY A 34 14.11 -28.82 -26.40
N GLN A 35 14.91 -27.96 -27.03
CA GLN A 35 15.20 -26.59 -26.57
C GLN A 35 14.26 -25.62 -27.26
N TYR A 36 13.10 -25.37 -26.67
CA TYR A 36 12.06 -24.53 -27.27
C TYR A 36 12.30 -23.04 -27.06
N THR A 37 13.39 -22.51 -27.64
CA THR A 37 13.69 -21.07 -27.66
C THR A 37 13.24 -20.45 -28.97
N LEU A 38 12.14 -19.69 -28.92
CA LEU A 38 11.63 -18.91 -30.04
C LEU A 38 12.44 -17.61 -30.15
N SER A 39 13.01 -17.35 -31.32
CA SER A 39 13.90 -16.22 -31.57
C SER A 39 13.79 -15.70 -33.02
N GLY A 40 14.57 -14.67 -33.34
CA GLY A 40 14.45 -13.94 -34.59
C GLY A 40 13.34 -12.90 -34.56
N SER A 41 13.37 -12.00 -35.54
CA SER A 41 12.35 -10.97 -35.76
C SER A 41 11.34 -11.44 -36.80
N GLY A 42 10.06 -11.23 -36.52
CA GLY A 42 9.04 -11.27 -37.56
C GLY A 42 9.32 -10.23 -38.66
N ASN A 43 8.65 -10.39 -39.80
CA ASN A 43 8.66 -9.35 -40.84
C ASN A 43 8.03 -8.05 -40.29
N PRO A 44 8.39 -6.87 -40.82
CA PRO A 44 7.83 -5.61 -40.37
C PRO A 44 6.29 -5.64 -40.33
N GLY A 45 5.71 -5.36 -39.16
CA GLY A 45 4.26 -5.37 -38.95
C GLY A 45 3.64 -6.75 -38.66
N ALA A 46 4.42 -7.84 -38.61
CA ALA A 46 3.92 -9.16 -38.25
C ALA A 46 3.37 -9.20 -36.82
N GLN A 47 2.24 -9.88 -36.63
CA GLN A 47 1.58 -10.01 -35.32
C GLN A 47 0.97 -11.40 -35.18
N VAL A 48 0.71 -11.81 -33.92
CA VAL A 48 -0.18 -12.92 -33.61
C VAL A 48 -1.52 -12.35 -33.16
N VAL A 49 -2.58 -12.60 -33.92
CA VAL A 49 -3.92 -12.04 -33.68
C VAL A 49 -4.92 -13.18 -33.48
N ASN A 50 -5.62 -13.17 -32.34
CA ASN A 50 -6.76 -14.04 -32.08
C ASN A 50 -8.07 -13.25 -32.03
N GLN A 51 -8.96 -13.53 -32.97
CA GLN A 51 -10.36 -13.09 -32.99
C GLN A 51 -11.33 -14.27 -32.82
N GLY A 52 -10.83 -15.50 -32.90
CA GLY A 52 -11.62 -16.74 -32.87
C GLY A 52 -11.68 -17.36 -31.47
N SER A 53 -11.84 -18.68 -31.43
CA SER A 53 -11.86 -19.46 -30.19
C SER A 53 -10.72 -20.47 -30.15
N LEU A 54 -9.81 -20.29 -29.19
CA LEU A 54 -8.68 -21.17 -28.93
C LEU A 54 -8.93 -21.90 -27.61
N THR A 55 -9.00 -23.23 -27.63
CA THR A 55 -9.28 -24.05 -26.45
C THR A 55 -8.27 -25.18 -26.33
N THR A 56 -7.92 -25.53 -25.09
CA THR A 56 -7.17 -26.75 -24.81
C THR A 56 -7.93 -27.76 -23.97
N SER A 57 -7.50 -29.02 -24.05
CA SER A 57 -7.81 -30.01 -23.01
C SER A 57 -7.29 -29.54 -21.63
N LYS A 58 -7.84 -30.14 -20.57
CA LYS A 58 -7.41 -29.86 -19.19
C LYS A 58 -5.90 -30.09 -19.03
N GLY A 59 -5.21 -29.14 -18.39
CA GLY A 59 -3.75 -29.19 -18.20
C GLY A 59 -2.93 -28.78 -19.44
N GLY A 60 -3.59 -28.45 -20.56
CA GLY A 60 -2.93 -27.97 -21.78
C GLY A 60 -2.42 -26.53 -21.67
N TYR A 61 -1.85 -26.02 -22.76
CA TYR A 61 -1.31 -24.66 -22.80
C TYR A 61 -1.52 -23.96 -24.14
N ILE A 62 -1.62 -22.63 -24.11
CA ILE A 62 -1.63 -21.77 -25.30
C ILE A 62 -0.55 -20.72 -25.14
N VAL A 63 0.40 -20.68 -26.08
CA VAL A 63 1.45 -19.66 -26.17
C VAL A 63 1.28 -18.90 -27.48
N LEU A 64 1.01 -17.61 -27.38
CA LEU A 64 1.00 -16.66 -28.49
C LEU A 64 2.21 -15.73 -28.32
N ALA A 65 3.17 -15.80 -29.25
CA ALA A 65 4.45 -15.11 -29.09
C ALA A 65 4.86 -14.28 -30.32
N GLY A 66 5.34 -13.06 -30.15
CA GLY A 66 5.83 -12.26 -31.27
C GLY A 66 6.45 -10.95 -30.84
N GLU A 67 6.43 -9.96 -31.73
CA GLU A 67 6.68 -8.56 -31.38
C GLU A 67 5.39 -7.89 -30.89
N ARG A 68 4.25 -8.32 -31.43
CA ARG A 68 2.91 -7.85 -31.07
C ARG A 68 1.94 -9.03 -31.02
N VAL A 69 1.15 -9.10 -29.95
CA VAL A 69 0.12 -10.11 -29.74
C VAL A 69 -1.19 -9.43 -29.36
N SER A 70 -2.29 -9.77 -30.02
CA SER A 70 -3.62 -9.21 -29.72
C SER A 70 -4.66 -10.32 -29.61
N ASN A 71 -5.45 -10.29 -28.53
CA ASN A 71 -6.60 -11.16 -28.32
C ASN A 71 -7.88 -10.34 -28.20
N SER A 72 -8.76 -10.45 -29.19
CA SER A 72 -10.15 -9.97 -29.16
C SER A 72 -11.18 -11.11 -29.18
N GLY A 73 -10.71 -12.35 -29.33
CA GLY A 73 -11.52 -13.57 -29.26
C GLY A 73 -11.53 -14.19 -27.86
N THR A 74 -11.56 -15.52 -27.82
CA THR A 74 -11.54 -16.33 -26.59
C THR A 74 -10.33 -17.26 -26.56
N VAL A 75 -9.72 -17.39 -25.38
CA VAL A 75 -8.64 -18.35 -25.09
C VAL A 75 -9.02 -19.11 -23.81
N THR A 76 -9.17 -20.44 -23.88
CA THR A 76 -9.60 -21.27 -22.74
C THR A 76 -8.62 -22.40 -22.47
N THR A 77 -7.98 -22.41 -21.30
CA THR A 77 -6.97 -23.41 -20.87
C THR A 77 -7.26 -23.95 -19.47
N PRO A 78 -8.27 -24.83 -19.31
CA PRO A 78 -8.67 -25.33 -17.99
C PRO A 78 -7.52 -26.06 -17.28
N SER A 79 -7.21 -25.65 -16.05
CA SER A 79 -6.08 -26.17 -15.24
C SER A 79 -4.72 -26.09 -15.97
N GLY A 80 -4.63 -25.22 -16.97
CA GLY A 80 -3.51 -25.09 -17.88
C GLY A 80 -2.81 -23.74 -17.77
N LYS A 81 -2.07 -23.38 -18.81
CA LYS A 81 -1.39 -22.08 -18.89
C LYS A 81 -1.72 -21.34 -20.19
N THR A 82 -2.03 -20.06 -20.08
CA THR A 82 -2.11 -19.15 -21.23
C THR A 82 -0.99 -18.13 -21.16
N ILE A 83 -0.23 -17.97 -22.24
CA ILE A 83 0.86 -17.00 -22.33
C ILE A 83 0.71 -16.16 -23.60
N LEU A 84 0.66 -14.84 -23.43
CA LEU A 84 0.80 -13.87 -24.50
C LEU A 84 2.13 -13.14 -24.28
N ALA A 85 3.07 -13.27 -25.21
CA ALA A 85 4.43 -12.79 -25.03
C ALA A 85 4.90 -11.93 -26.21
N ALA A 86 5.30 -10.69 -25.91
CA ALA A 86 6.04 -9.81 -26.79
C ALA A 86 7.47 -9.60 -26.25
N GLY A 87 8.49 -9.93 -27.04
CA GLY A 87 9.89 -9.80 -26.60
C GLY A 87 10.86 -10.26 -27.68
N LYS A 88 12.18 -10.21 -27.43
CA LYS A 88 13.18 -10.64 -28.43
C LYS A 88 13.25 -12.16 -28.55
N THR A 89 13.29 -12.85 -27.41
CA THR A 89 13.25 -14.31 -27.32
C THR A 89 12.19 -14.76 -26.32
N VAL A 90 11.57 -15.91 -26.61
CA VAL A 90 10.59 -16.57 -25.74
C VAL A 90 11.01 -18.03 -25.59
N THR A 91 11.44 -18.41 -24.39
CA THR A 91 11.88 -19.77 -24.08
C THR A 91 10.79 -20.51 -23.33
N LEU A 92 10.42 -21.69 -23.83
CA LEU A 92 9.42 -22.58 -23.24
C LEU A 92 10.13 -23.78 -22.63
N GLN A 93 9.80 -24.12 -21.39
CA GLN A 93 10.21 -25.38 -20.78
C GLN A 93 9.02 -26.33 -20.75
N LEU A 94 9.16 -27.49 -21.39
CA LEU A 94 8.14 -28.53 -21.44
C LEU A 94 8.62 -29.74 -20.64
N ASP A 95 7.75 -30.32 -19.82
CA ASP A 95 7.97 -31.61 -19.15
C ASP A 95 6.76 -32.53 -19.38
N ASN A 96 7.02 -33.77 -19.81
CA ASN A 96 6.00 -34.77 -20.14
C ASN A 96 4.85 -34.23 -21.02
N GLY A 97 5.14 -33.27 -21.91
CA GLY A 97 4.17 -32.63 -22.79
C GLY A 97 3.37 -31.46 -22.19
N GLY A 98 3.59 -31.13 -20.91
CA GLY A 98 3.03 -29.96 -20.24
C GLY A 98 4.03 -28.80 -20.19
N LEU A 99 3.52 -27.56 -20.24
CA LEU A 99 4.35 -26.36 -20.06
C LEU A 99 4.64 -26.17 -18.58
N THR A 100 5.91 -26.07 -18.20
CA THR A 100 6.33 -25.86 -16.80
C THR A 100 6.63 -24.39 -16.54
N SER A 101 7.43 -23.75 -17.40
CA SER A 101 7.77 -22.32 -17.30
C SER A 101 7.91 -21.66 -18.68
N VAL A 102 7.76 -20.33 -18.70
CA VAL A 102 8.05 -19.48 -19.86
C VAL A 102 8.94 -18.33 -19.42
N SER A 103 9.99 -18.06 -20.19
CA SER A 103 10.86 -16.90 -20.01
C SER A 103 10.80 -16.02 -21.25
N VAL A 104 10.50 -14.74 -21.06
CA VAL A 104 10.56 -13.72 -22.12
C VAL A 104 11.81 -12.87 -21.88
N ASN A 105 12.72 -12.82 -22.85
CA ASN A 105 14.01 -12.15 -22.71
C ASN A 105 14.28 -11.21 -23.88
N GLY A 106 15.02 -10.15 -23.57
CA GLY A 106 15.41 -9.12 -24.53
C GLY A 106 14.22 -8.31 -25.05
N SER A 107 14.56 -7.11 -25.51
CA SER A 107 13.57 -6.10 -25.84
C SER A 107 13.43 -5.91 -27.35
N VAL A 108 12.19 -5.68 -27.80
CA VAL A 108 11.85 -5.32 -29.20
C VAL A 108 11.27 -3.90 -29.28
N VAL A 109 11.23 -3.34 -30.49
CA VAL A 109 10.61 -2.03 -30.74
C VAL A 109 9.09 -2.18 -30.74
N ASN A 110 8.38 -1.31 -30.02
CA ASN A 110 6.91 -1.28 -29.93
C ASN A 110 6.27 -2.62 -29.49
N ALA A 111 6.86 -3.26 -28.47
CA ALA A 111 6.35 -4.49 -27.90
C ALA A 111 4.92 -4.28 -27.38
N LEU A 112 3.97 -5.09 -27.85
CA LEU A 112 2.57 -5.00 -27.42
C LEU A 112 2.01 -6.37 -27.09
N VAL A 113 1.39 -6.46 -25.92
CA VAL A 113 0.42 -7.51 -25.61
C VAL A 113 -0.91 -6.84 -25.28
N GLU A 114 -1.95 -7.23 -26.01
CA GLU A 114 -3.29 -6.66 -25.85
C GLU A 114 -4.33 -7.76 -25.65
N ASN A 115 -5.18 -7.58 -24.64
CA ASN A 115 -6.40 -8.36 -24.43
C ASN A 115 -7.62 -7.45 -24.36
N GLN A 116 -8.48 -7.55 -25.38
CA GLN A 116 -9.81 -6.95 -25.45
C GLN A 116 -10.92 -8.00 -25.28
N GLY A 117 -10.58 -9.29 -25.45
CA GLY A 117 -11.50 -10.42 -25.35
C GLY A 117 -11.48 -11.13 -23.99
N LEU A 118 -11.67 -12.45 -24.03
CA LEU A 118 -11.63 -13.31 -22.84
C LEU A 118 -10.41 -14.23 -22.87
N ILE A 119 -9.69 -14.29 -21.76
CA ILE A 119 -8.72 -15.34 -21.44
C ILE A 119 -9.20 -16.05 -20.17
N SER A 120 -9.44 -17.35 -20.22
CA SER A 120 -9.91 -18.16 -19.09
C SER A 120 -9.01 -19.37 -18.85
N ALA A 121 -8.37 -19.41 -17.68
CA ALA A 121 -7.53 -20.51 -17.21
C ALA A 121 -8.00 -20.97 -15.83
N THR A 122 -9.20 -21.54 -15.73
CA THR A 122 -9.78 -22.00 -14.45
C THR A 122 -8.86 -23.01 -13.77
N ASN A 123 -8.46 -22.79 -12.51
CA ASN A 123 -7.40 -23.50 -11.77
C ASN A 123 -6.03 -23.50 -12.47
N GLY A 124 -5.77 -22.52 -13.33
CA GLY A 124 -4.59 -22.42 -14.16
C GLY A 124 -3.87 -21.09 -13.96
N GLN A 125 -3.07 -20.71 -14.95
CA GLN A 125 -2.25 -19.50 -14.90
C GLN A 125 -2.32 -18.72 -16.21
N VAL A 126 -2.25 -17.39 -16.11
CA VAL A 126 -2.20 -16.51 -17.28
C VAL A 126 -1.03 -15.54 -17.16
N TYR A 127 -0.21 -15.45 -18.20
CA TYR A 127 0.91 -14.50 -18.28
C TYR A 127 0.75 -13.63 -19.54
N LEU A 128 0.72 -12.31 -19.35
CA LEU A 128 0.73 -11.31 -20.41
C LEU A 128 2.01 -10.49 -20.25
N THR A 129 2.99 -10.70 -21.13
CA THR A 129 4.32 -10.11 -20.97
C THR A 129 4.75 -9.37 -22.22
N ALA A 130 5.08 -8.09 -22.10
CA ALA A 130 5.66 -7.29 -23.17
C ALA A 130 6.98 -6.67 -22.70
N LYS A 131 8.10 -6.99 -23.36
CA LYS A 131 9.42 -6.39 -23.09
C LYS A 131 9.90 -5.59 -24.29
N GLY A 132 9.98 -4.26 -24.16
CA GLY A 132 10.47 -3.38 -25.21
C GLY A 132 11.68 -2.53 -24.82
N GLN A 133 12.29 -1.87 -25.81
CA GLN A 133 13.65 -1.30 -25.68
C GLN A 133 13.67 0.05 -24.96
N ASP A 134 12.68 0.92 -25.21
CA ASP A 134 12.68 2.30 -24.70
C ASP A 134 11.28 2.73 -24.26
N MET A 135 11.21 3.55 -23.20
CA MET A 135 9.95 4.18 -22.74
C MET A 135 9.32 5.08 -23.80
N LEU A 136 10.11 5.74 -24.66
CA LEU A 136 9.61 6.60 -25.73
C LEU A 136 8.80 5.84 -26.79
N LEU A 137 8.94 4.52 -26.85
CA LEU A 137 8.35 3.66 -27.88
C LEU A 137 7.44 2.61 -27.22
N ASN A 138 6.24 3.08 -26.81
CA ASN A 138 5.03 2.32 -26.44
C ASN A 138 5.21 0.82 -26.21
N THR A 139 5.94 0.44 -25.17
CA THR A 139 5.87 -0.93 -24.63
C THR A 139 4.65 -1.00 -23.75
N VAL A 140 3.66 -1.81 -24.13
CA VAL A 140 2.37 -1.82 -23.44
C VAL A 140 1.87 -3.24 -23.24
N VAL A 141 1.51 -3.57 -22.01
CA VAL A 141 0.52 -4.61 -21.72
C VAL A 141 -0.81 -3.91 -21.49
N ASN A 142 -1.77 -4.12 -22.38
CA ASN A 142 -3.09 -3.49 -22.31
C ASN A 142 -4.17 -4.56 -22.11
N ASN A 143 -4.84 -4.53 -20.96
CA ASN A 143 -6.03 -5.33 -20.71
C ASN A 143 -7.26 -4.42 -20.57
N SER A 144 -8.16 -4.51 -21.55
CA SER A 144 -9.51 -3.93 -21.51
C SER A 144 -10.61 -4.99 -21.50
N GLY A 145 -10.25 -6.25 -21.76
CA GLY A 145 -11.12 -7.41 -21.67
C GLY A 145 -11.11 -8.09 -20.29
N THR A 146 -11.39 -9.39 -20.28
CA THR A 146 -11.37 -10.21 -19.06
C THR A 146 -10.25 -11.23 -19.10
N VAL A 147 -9.47 -11.30 -18.03
CA VAL A 147 -8.53 -12.37 -17.75
C VAL A 147 -8.97 -13.06 -16.47
N GLU A 148 -9.27 -14.35 -16.52
CA GLU A 148 -9.68 -15.11 -15.35
C GLU A 148 -8.82 -16.36 -15.13
N ALA A 149 -8.43 -16.57 -13.88
CA ALA A 149 -7.75 -17.75 -13.37
C ALA A 149 -8.46 -18.23 -12.09
N LYS A 150 -9.79 -18.37 -12.13
CA LYS A 150 -10.60 -18.71 -10.95
C LYS A 150 -10.29 -20.10 -10.41
N GLY A 151 -10.27 -20.26 -9.10
CA GLY A 151 -10.08 -21.53 -8.40
C GLY A 151 -11.38 -22.23 -8.05
N LEU A 152 -11.50 -23.52 -8.42
CA LEU A 152 -12.61 -24.42 -8.04
C LEU A 152 -12.19 -25.48 -7.01
N ALA A 153 -10.90 -25.55 -6.66
CA ALA A 153 -10.37 -26.50 -5.69
C ALA A 153 -9.95 -25.78 -4.40
N ASN A 154 -8.66 -25.79 -4.05
CA ASN A 154 -8.19 -25.31 -2.75
C ASN A 154 -7.70 -23.85 -2.79
N ARG A 155 -7.32 -23.32 -3.96
CA ARG A 155 -6.84 -21.95 -4.14
C ARG A 155 -7.21 -21.42 -5.54
N GLY A 156 -7.35 -20.10 -5.66
CA GLY A 156 -7.38 -19.40 -6.95
C GLY A 156 -6.10 -19.62 -7.76
N GLY A 157 -6.18 -19.37 -9.06
CA GLY A 157 -5.05 -19.43 -9.98
C GLY A 157 -4.18 -18.17 -9.93
N GLU A 158 -3.32 -18.02 -10.94
CA GLU A 158 -2.36 -16.91 -11.01
C GLU A 158 -2.52 -16.09 -12.29
N ILE A 159 -2.46 -14.77 -12.17
CA ILE A 159 -2.46 -13.85 -13.30
C ILE A 159 -1.27 -12.90 -13.18
N VAL A 160 -0.45 -12.81 -14.22
CA VAL A 160 0.68 -11.87 -14.27
C VAL A 160 0.59 -11.00 -15.52
N LEU A 161 0.59 -9.68 -15.33
CA LEU A 161 0.77 -8.69 -16.38
C LEU A 161 2.14 -8.04 -16.18
N ASN A 162 3.04 -8.17 -17.15
CA ASN A 162 4.42 -7.69 -17.04
C ASN A 162 4.81 -6.85 -18.26
N GLY A 163 4.91 -5.53 -18.07
CA GLY A 163 5.33 -4.54 -19.07
C GLY A 163 6.86 -4.43 -19.25
N GLY A 164 7.64 -5.31 -18.61
CA GLY A 164 9.09 -5.28 -18.69
C GLY A 164 9.72 -4.06 -18.02
N ASP A 165 10.99 -3.82 -18.32
CA ASP A 165 11.80 -2.84 -17.59
C ASP A 165 11.48 -1.37 -17.89
N SER A 166 10.78 -1.12 -19.00
CA SER A 166 10.54 0.22 -19.53
C SER A 166 9.11 0.39 -20.04
N GLY A 167 8.21 -0.56 -19.80
CA GLY A 167 6.86 -0.53 -20.36
C GLY A 167 5.77 -0.15 -19.37
N VAL A 168 4.61 0.10 -19.94
CA VAL A 168 3.38 0.47 -19.24
C VAL A 168 2.47 -0.75 -19.13
N VAL A 169 1.91 -0.98 -17.94
CA VAL A 169 0.75 -1.87 -17.77
C VAL A 169 -0.49 -1.00 -17.66
N SER A 170 -1.40 -1.08 -18.64
CA SER A 170 -2.70 -0.43 -18.60
C SER A 170 -3.77 -1.47 -18.37
N GLN A 171 -4.43 -1.38 -17.21
CA GLN A 171 -5.46 -2.30 -16.79
C GLN A 171 -6.78 -1.54 -16.60
N SER A 172 -7.68 -1.69 -17.58
CA SER A 172 -9.01 -1.07 -17.62
C SER A 172 -10.15 -2.09 -17.55
N GLY A 173 -9.86 -3.37 -17.80
CA GLY A 173 -10.83 -4.46 -17.78
C GLY A 173 -10.89 -5.21 -16.45
N HIS A 174 -11.01 -6.54 -16.52
CA HIS A 174 -11.14 -7.44 -15.37
C HIS A 174 -9.98 -8.42 -15.25
N LEU A 175 -9.40 -8.54 -14.05
CA LEU A 175 -8.48 -9.61 -13.65
C LEU A 175 -9.10 -10.39 -12.49
N LEU A 176 -9.45 -11.67 -12.70
CA LEU A 176 -10.27 -12.45 -11.78
C LEU A 176 -9.56 -13.74 -11.35
N ALA A 177 -8.96 -13.74 -10.16
CA ALA A 177 -8.28 -14.89 -9.55
C ALA A 177 -9.05 -15.43 -8.32
N ASP A 178 -10.37 -15.24 -8.28
CA ASP A 178 -11.21 -15.62 -7.15
C ASP A 178 -11.29 -17.14 -6.92
N SER A 179 -11.60 -17.55 -5.69
CA SER A 179 -11.96 -18.93 -5.35
C SER A 179 -13.30 -19.03 -4.63
N GLN A 180 -14.23 -19.82 -5.17
CA GLN A 180 -15.53 -20.08 -4.54
C GLN A 180 -15.48 -21.15 -3.45
N THR A 181 -14.36 -21.85 -3.30
CA THR A 181 -14.25 -23.04 -2.44
C THR A 181 -13.08 -22.95 -1.46
N GLY A 182 -12.04 -22.20 -1.80
CA GLY A 182 -10.82 -22.09 -1.01
C GLY A 182 -10.33 -20.66 -0.90
N GLN A 183 -9.01 -20.49 -0.80
CA GLN A 183 -8.36 -19.18 -0.71
C GLN A 183 -8.32 -18.50 -2.08
N GLY A 184 -8.38 -17.18 -2.13
CA GLY A 184 -8.15 -16.41 -3.34
C GLY A 184 -6.77 -16.69 -4.00
N GLY A 185 -6.69 -16.42 -5.29
CA GLY A 185 -5.49 -16.61 -6.09
C GLY A 185 -4.46 -15.49 -5.93
N LYS A 186 -3.56 -15.36 -6.91
CA LYS A 186 -2.52 -14.32 -6.93
C LYS A 186 -2.58 -13.53 -8.23
N ILE A 187 -2.53 -12.21 -8.14
CA ILE A 187 -2.42 -11.31 -9.29
C ILE A 187 -1.20 -10.42 -9.10
N THR A 188 -0.34 -10.34 -10.11
CA THR A 188 0.86 -9.50 -10.11
C THR A 188 0.86 -8.60 -11.34
N LEU A 189 0.97 -7.28 -11.15
CA LEU A 189 1.18 -6.30 -12.20
C LEU A 189 2.58 -5.71 -12.02
N GLU A 190 3.44 -5.89 -13.03
CA GLU A 190 4.83 -5.43 -13.05
C GLU A 190 5.07 -4.57 -14.28
N GLY A 191 5.82 -3.49 -14.15
CA GLY A 191 6.19 -2.60 -15.25
C GLY A 191 6.87 -1.36 -14.72
N GLN A 192 7.40 -0.52 -15.61
CA GLN A 192 7.96 0.77 -15.21
C GLN A 192 6.85 1.71 -14.70
N ASN A 193 5.73 1.74 -15.42
CA ASN A 193 4.54 2.51 -15.05
C ASN A 193 3.30 1.62 -15.08
N ILE A 194 2.40 1.75 -14.12
CA ILE A 194 1.18 0.94 -14.03
C ILE A 194 -0.03 1.83 -13.80
N HIS A 195 -1.08 1.65 -14.62
CA HIS A 195 -2.34 2.36 -14.51
C HIS A 195 -3.51 1.39 -14.33
N LEU A 196 -4.19 1.49 -13.20
CA LEU A 196 -5.50 0.90 -12.94
C LEU A 196 -6.57 1.93 -13.28
N ALA A 197 -7.15 1.83 -14.46
CA ALA A 197 -8.10 2.80 -14.97
C ALA A 197 -9.45 2.71 -14.25
N GLY A 198 -10.21 3.81 -14.29
CA GLY A 198 -11.54 3.87 -13.69
C GLY A 198 -12.47 2.77 -14.21
N GLY A 199 -13.15 2.06 -13.29
CA GLY A 199 -14.03 0.94 -13.61
C GLY A 199 -13.32 -0.42 -13.75
N SER A 200 -11.98 -0.45 -13.71
CA SER A 200 -11.24 -1.72 -13.66
C SER A 200 -11.54 -2.49 -12.37
N LEU A 201 -11.53 -3.82 -12.47
CA LEU A 201 -11.73 -4.72 -11.35
C LEU A 201 -10.62 -5.77 -11.30
N THR A 202 -9.93 -5.84 -10.17
CA THR A 202 -8.88 -6.81 -9.90
C THR A 202 -9.24 -7.58 -8.64
N THR A 203 -9.66 -8.83 -8.75
CA THR A 203 -10.20 -9.61 -7.63
C THR A 203 -9.43 -10.90 -7.41
N ALA A 204 -9.08 -11.15 -6.15
CA ALA A 204 -8.55 -12.42 -5.67
C ALA A 204 -9.27 -12.79 -4.36
N THR A 205 -10.61 -12.76 -4.38
CA THR A 205 -11.42 -13.11 -3.22
C THR A 205 -11.44 -14.62 -2.97
N GLY A 206 -11.69 -15.06 -1.74
CA GLY A 206 -11.77 -16.49 -1.44
C GLY A 206 -12.71 -16.86 -0.31
N LYS A 207 -13.36 -18.01 -0.42
CA LYS A 207 -14.28 -18.55 0.61
C LYS A 207 -13.62 -18.80 1.95
N THR A 208 -12.37 -19.26 1.95
CA THR A 208 -11.64 -19.66 3.18
C THR A 208 -10.49 -18.71 3.52
N GLY A 209 -10.38 -17.58 2.82
CA GLY A 209 -9.33 -16.59 2.99
C GLY A 209 -9.15 -15.76 1.71
N GLY A 210 -8.75 -14.51 1.87
CA GLY A 210 -8.38 -13.65 0.75
C GLY A 210 -7.10 -14.11 0.03
N GLY A 211 -6.97 -13.71 -1.23
CA GLY A 211 -5.80 -13.92 -2.07
C GLY A 211 -4.79 -12.78 -1.98
N GLU A 212 -3.99 -12.63 -3.03
CA GLU A 212 -2.89 -11.67 -3.09
C GLU A 212 -2.97 -10.84 -4.38
N VAL A 213 -2.85 -9.52 -4.27
CA VAL A 213 -2.73 -8.61 -5.41
C VAL A 213 -1.52 -7.70 -5.20
N TYR A 214 -0.57 -7.75 -6.11
CA TYR A 214 0.62 -6.90 -6.11
C TYR A 214 0.64 -6.01 -7.35
N VAL A 215 0.71 -4.70 -7.15
CA VAL A 215 0.73 -3.69 -8.20
C VAL A 215 1.98 -2.85 -8.03
N GLY A 216 2.96 -3.10 -8.88
CA GLY A 216 4.20 -2.32 -8.92
C GLY A 216 5.23 -2.66 -7.85
N GLY A 217 4.99 -3.64 -6.98
CA GLY A 217 6.00 -4.08 -6.01
C GLY A 217 5.46 -5.10 -5.03
N GLY A 218 6.37 -5.77 -4.33
CA GLY A 218 6.03 -6.56 -3.15
C GLY A 218 5.83 -5.70 -1.90
N TRP A 219 5.49 -6.34 -0.78
CA TRP A 219 5.34 -5.65 0.51
C TRP A 219 6.62 -4.86 0.85
N GLN A 220 6.47 -3.56 1.11
CA GLN A 220 7.54 -2.59 1.36
C GLN A 220 8.61 -2.52 0.27
N GLY A 221 8.29 -2.95 -0.95
CA GLY A 221 9.25 -3.03 -2.06
C GLY A 221 10.41 -4.00 -1.81
N GLN A 222 10.28 -4.94 -0.86
CA GLN A 222 11.36 -5.84 -0.44
C GLN A 222 11.29 -7.23 -1.11
N ASP A 223 10.21 -7.56 -1.84
CA ASP A 223 10.14 -8.82 -2.57
C ASP A 223 10.95 -8.75 -3.86
N SER A 224 12.14 -9.35 -3.86
CA SER A 224 13.02 -9.37 -5.02
C SER A 224 12.47 -10.16 -6.23
N HIS A 225 11.37 -10.90 -6.06
CA HIS A 225 10.69 -11.60 -7.16
C HIS A 225 9.66 -10.72 -7.88
N ILE A 226 9.29 -9.57 -7.32
CA ILE A 226 8.35 -8.64 -7.92
C ILE A 226 9.12 -7.37 -8.24
N LYS A 227 9.18 -7.00 -9.51
CA LYS A 227 9.86 -5.78 -9.88
C LYS A 227 9.10 -4.56 -9.38
N ASN A 228 9.83 -3.69 -8.70
CA ASN A 228 9.42 -2.36 -8.30
C ASN A 228 9.16 -1.46 -9.52
N ALA A 229 7.97 -0.87 -9.60
CA ALA A 229 7.57 0.10 -10.60
C ALA A 229 8.08 1.49 -10.20
N SER A 230 8.39 2.34 -11.16
CA SER A 230 8.63 3.76 -10.88
C SER A 230 7.33 4.47 -10.52
N LYS A 231 6.22 4.13 -11.18
CA LYS A 231 4.95 4.83 -10.98
C LYS A 231 3.72 3.91 -10.99
N VAL A 232 2.82 4.12 -10.03
CA VAL A 232 1.52 3.43 -9.94
C VAL A 232 0.40 4.45 -9.81
N VAL A 233 -0.62 4.34 -10.67
CA VAL A 233 -1.79 5.23 -10.65
C VAL A 233 -3.05 4.38 -10.60
N MET A 234 -3.89 4.62 -9.60
CA MET A 234 -5.19 3.96 -9.45
C MET A 234 -6.30 5.01 -9.41
N ASP A 235 -7.13 4.99 -10.46
CA ASP A 235 -8.23 5.93 -10.62
C ASP A 235 -9.34 5.71 -9.58
N LYS A 236 -10.16 6.75 -9.35
CA LYS A 236 -11.15 6.81 -8.28
C LYS A 236 -12.18 5.67 -8.28
N THR A 237 -12.53 5.13 -9.44
CA THR A 237 -13.53 4.06 -9.59
C THR A 237 -12.91 2.69 -9.88
N ALA A 238 -11.58 2.56 -9.87
CA ALA A 238 -10.90 1.27 -9.90
C ALA A 238 -11.09 0.53 -8.57
N THR A 239 -11.15 -0.80 -8.61
CA THR A 239 -11.31 -1.64 -7.42
C THR A 239 -10.31 -2.79 -7.40
N VAL A 240 -9.65 -2.97 -6.25
CA VAL A 240 -8.90 -4.18 -5.88
C VAL A 240 -9.62 -4.87 -4.73
N ASP A 241 -9.92 -6.16 -4.85
CA ASP A 241 -10.59 -6.92 -3.78
C ASP A 241 -9.89 -8.25 -3.49
N VAL A 242 -9.33 -8.35 -2.28
CA VAL A 242 -8.67 -9.53 -1.72
C VAL A 242 -9.41 -10.02 -0.48
N SER A 243 -10.72 -9.81 -0.37
CA SER A 243 -11.51 -10.18 0.80
C SER A 243 -11.72 -11.69 0.93
N ALA A 244 -11.86 -12.16 2.17
CA ALA A 244 -12.47 -13.45 2.47
C ALA A 244 -14.00 -13.34 2.44
N THR A 245 -14.68 -14.30 1.82
CA THR A 245 -16.14 -14.21 1.60
C THR A 245 -16.96 -14.98 2.63
N GLU A 246 -16.39 -15.97 3.32
CA GLU A 246 -17.12 -16.72 4.36
C GLU A 246 -16.29 -16.94 5.63
N ASN A 247 -15.17 -17.66 5.54
CA ASN A 247 -14.27 -17.95 6.66
C ASN A 247 -12.87 -17.47 6.32
N GLY A 248 -12.06 -17.19 7.34
CA GLY A 248 -10.65 -16.89 7.19
C GLY A 248 -10.35 -15.40 6.99
N ASN A 249 -9.08 -15.07 6.98
CA ASN A 249 -8.62 -13.69 7.01
C ASN A 249 -8.73 -13.04 5.64
N GLY A 250 -8.87 -11.71 5.62
CA GLY A 250 -8.64 -10.93 4.41
C GLY A 250 -7.22 -11.15 3.86
N GLY A 251 -7.07 -10.91 2.58
CA GLY A 251 -5.83 -11.14 1.84
C GLY A 251 -4.85 -9.98 1.91
N THR A 252 -3.91 -9.96 0.97
CA THR A 252 -2.87 -8.93 0.86
C THR A 252 -3.04 -8.14 -0.42
N ALA A 253 -3.10 -6.81 -0.33
CA ALA A 253 -3.10 -5.93 -1.49
C ALA A 253 -1.98 -4.89 -1.37
N VAL A 254 -1.15 -4.76 -2.40
CA VAL A 254 -0.01 -3.83 -2.44
C VAL A 254 -0.09 -2.96 -3.69
N LEU A 255 -0.07 -1.64 -3.49
CA LEU A 255 0.24 -0.65 -4.51
C LEU A 255 1.55 0.03 -4.10
N TRP A 256 2.60 -0.14 -4.89
CA TRP A 256 3.93 0.29 -4.50
C TRP A 256 4.69 0.87 -5.70
N SER A 257 5.48 1.93 -5.48
CA SER A 257 6.35 2.52 -6.49
C SER A 257 7.64 3.12 -5.94
N ASP A 258 8.68 3.27 -6.75
CA ASP A 258 9.92 3.99 -6.40
C ASP A 258 9.70 5.52 -6.39
N ASP A 259 8.94 6.07 -7.33
CA ASP A 259 8.86 7.53 -7.53
C ASP A 259 7.47 8.13 -7.23
N TYR A 260 6.39 7.52 -7.73
CA TYR A 260 5.06 8.11 -7.62
C TYR A 260 3.93 7.09 -7.53
N THR A 261 3.20 7.11 -6.40
CA THR A 261 1.93 6.40 -6.27
C THR A 261 0.78 7.39 -6.10
N ASN A 262 -0.22 7.27 -6.96
CA ASN A 262 -1.49 7.99 -6.86
C ASN A 262 -2.62 7.00 -6.58
N PHE A 263 -3.10 6.98 -5.35
CA PHE A 263 -4.14 6.07 -4.88
C PHE A 263 -5.45 6.81 -4.63
N ARG A 264 -6.45 6.57 -5.49
CA ARG A 264 -7.79 7.17 -5.38
C ARG A 264 -8.94 6.16 -5.38
N GLY A 265 -8.65 4.94 -5.82
CA GLY A 265 -9.63 3.87 -5.96
C GLY A 265 -10.01 3.24 -4.62
N THR A 266 -10.58 2.03 -4.71
CA THR A 266 -10.97 1.24 -3.54
C THR A 266 -10.16 -0.04 -3.43
N VAL A 267 -9.64 -0.35 -2.24
CA VAL A 267 -8.99 -1.63 -1.91
C VAL A 267 -9.73 -2.30 -0.77
N LEU A 268 -10.24 -3.52 -1.00
CA LEU A 268 -10.97 -4.32 -0.02
C LEU A 268 -10.13 -5.51 0.43
N ALA A 269 -9.98 -5.69 1.74
CA ALA A 269 -9.26 -6.80 2.34
C ALA A 269 -10.01 -7.31 3.58
N LYS A 270 -11.32 -7.58 3.42
CA LYS A 270 -12.20 -7.91 4.56
C LYS A 270 -11.95 -9.31 5.08
N GLY A 271 -12.08 -9.47 6.40
CA GLY A 271 -12.20 -10.78 7.05
C GLY A 271 -13.51 -11.48 6.70
N GLY A 272 -13.52 -12.81 6.80
CA GLY A 272 -14.67 -13.64 6.46
C GLY A 272 -15.90 -13.32 7.32
N ALA A 273 -17.10 -13.49 6.75
CA ALA A 273 -18.35 -13.18 7.41
C ALA A 273 -18.62 -13.99 8.70
N LYS A 274 -18.02 -15.19 8.82
CA LYS A 274 -18.18 -16.12 9.95
C LYS A 274 -16.96 -16.18 10.87
N SER A 275 -15.76 -15.91 10.36
CA SER A 275 -14.51 -15.95 11.11
C SER A 275 -13.39 -15.25 10.34
N GLY A 276 -12.33 -14.90 11.06
CA GLY A 276 -11.10 -14.35 10.49
C GLY A 276 -10.98 -12.84 10.64
N ASP A 277 -9.73 -12.39 10.65
CA ASP A 277 -9.35 -11.00 10.78
C ASP A 277 -9.33 -10.30 9.42
N GLY A 278 -9.26 -8.98 9.44
CA GLY A 278 -8.97 -8.19 8.25
C GLY A 278 -7.62 -8.54 7.66
N GLY A 279 -7.49 -8.29 6.36
CA GLY A 279 -6.24 -8.46 5.62
C GLY A 279 -5.29 -7.29 5.81
N ARG A 280 -4.28 -7.22 4.93
CA ARG A 280 -3.28 -6.15 4.96
C ARG A 280 -3.25 -5.44 3.62
N VAL A 281 -3.23 -4.12 3.68
CA VAL A 281 -3.16 -3.25 2.51
C VAL A 281 -1.95 -2.34 2.65
N GLU A 282 -1.20 -2.20 1.56
CA GLU A 282 -0.12 -1.21 1.45
C GLU A 282 -0.38 -0.32 0.24
N THR A 283 -0.28 0.99 0.46
CA THR A 283 -0.28 1.99 -0.61
C THR A 283 0.87 2.96 -0.36
N SER A 284 2.00 2.72 -1.01
CA SER A 284 3.29 3.36 -0.68
C SER A 284 4.00 3.86 -1.93
N SER A 285 4.89 4.82 -1.75
CA SER A 285 5.85 5.22 -2.77
C SER A 285 7.14 5.59 -2.08
N HIS A 286 8.29 5.14 -2.55
CA HIS A 286 9.57 5.53 -1.96
C HIS A 286 9.88 7.03 -2.15
N ARG A 287 9.05 7.80 -2.87
CA ARG A 287 9.09 9.26 -2.89
C ARG A 287 7.70 9.85 -2.68
N ASN A 288 6.99 10.12 -3.78
CA ASN A 288 5.76 10.89 -3.76
C ASN A 288 4.54 9.96 -3.66
N LEU A 289 3.81 10.05 -2.56
CA LEU A 289 2.54 9.34 -2.36
C LEU A 289 1.39 10.34 -2.30
N GLN A 290 0.43 10.22 -3.22
CA GLN A 290 -0.85 10.91 -3.17
C GLN A 290 -1.95 9.91 -2.81
N ALA A 291 -2.39 9.89 -1.56
CA ALA A 291 -3.34 8.91 -1.05
C ALA A 291 -4.66 9.55 -0.62
N SER A 292 -5.68 9.44 -1.48
CA SER A 292 -7.06 9.90 -1.26
C SER A 292 -8.12 8.82 -1.48
N GLY A 293 -7.69 7.58 -1.76
CA GLY A 293 -8.54 6.42 -1.96
C GLY A 293 -9.13 5.86 -0.67
N ALA A 294 -9.88 4.77 -0.82
CA ALA A 294 -10.54 4.07 0.27
C ALA A 294 -9.96 2.67 0.44
N VAL A 295 -9.56 2.32 1.66
CA VAL A 295 -9.27 0.94 2.04
C VAL A 295 -10.50 0.38 2.78
N ASP A 296 -10.62 -0.93 2.93
CA ASP A 296 -11.51 -1.54 3.91
C ASP A 296 -10.96 -2.92 4.29
N ALA A 297 -10.22 -2.96 5.40
CA ALA A 297 -9.72 -4.19 6.00
C ALA A 297 -10.53 -4.56 7.25
N SER A 298 -11.83 -4.23 7.30
CA SER A 298 -12.67 -4.60 8.43
C SER A 298 -12.89 -6.10 8.56
N ALA A 299 -13.24 -6.56 9.76
CA ALA A 299 -13.66 -7.93 10.01
C ALA A 299 -14.92 -7.94 10.88
N ARG A 300 -15.93 -8.70 10.47
CA ARG A 300 -17.18 -8.85 11.22
C ARG A 300 -17.04 -9.80 12.41
N ALA A 301 -16.20 -10.82 12.28
CA ALA A 301 -16.05 -11.93 13.23
C ALA A 301 -14.61 -12.06 13.77
N GLY A 302 -13.81 -11.01 13.64
CA GLY A 302 -12.40 -10.95 14.05
C GLY A 302 -11.97 -9.50 14.29
N HIS A 303 -10.67 -9.26 14.32
CA HIS A 303 -10.09 -7.92 14.41
C HIS A 303 -9.95 -7.30 13.03
N GLY A 304 -10.08 -5.97 12.94
CA GLY A 304 -9.75 -5.26 11.71
C GLY A 304 -8.26 -5.43 11.36
N GLY A 305 -7.98 -5.31 10.08
CA GLY A 305 -6.66 -5.51 9.50
C GLY A 305 -5.79 -4.27 9.56
N GLU A 306 -4.83 -4.20 8.65
CA GLU A 306 -3.82 -3.13 8.61
C GLU A 306 -3.84 -2.39 7.28
N TRP A 307 -3.64 -1.07 7.34
CA TRP A 307 -3.29 -0.23 6.21
C TRP A 307 -1.95 0.47 6.45
N LEU A 308 -0.95 0.15 5.63
CA LEU A 308 0.38 0.75 5.64
C LEU A 308 0.51 1.80 4.53
N LEU A 309 1.05 2.96 4.90
CA LEU A 309 1.42 4.06 4.02
C LEU A 309 2.88 4.41 4.30
N ASP A 310 3.75 4.38 3.28
CA ASP A 310 5.21 4.54 3.47
C ASP A 310 5.88 5.45 2.42
N PRO A 311 5.70 6.79 2.49
CA PRO A 311 6.44 7.80 1.69
C PRO A 311 7.75 8.32 2.30
N THR A 312 8.53 9.17 1.60
CA THR A 312 9.71 9.86 2.18
C THR A 312 9.30 10.92 3.21
N ASP A 313 8.60 11.97 2.78
CA ASP A 313 7.97 12.97 3.64
C ASP A 313 6.45 12.94 3.42
N VAL A 314 5.67 13.20 4.47
CA VAL A 314 4.21 13.19 4.33
C VAL A 314 3.48 14.21 5.16
N THR A 315 2.49 14.84 4.53
CA THR A 315 1.51 15.70 5.18
C THR A 315 0.13 15.05 5.14
N ILE A 316 -0.47 14.84 6.32
CA ILE A 316 -1.88 14.50 6.43
C ILE A 316 -2.69 15.79 6.31
N VAL A 317 -3.50 15.87 5.26
CA VAL A 317 -4.23 17.07 4.82
C VAL A 317 -5.74 16.91 4.95
N GLY A 318 -6.45 18.04 4.99
CA GLY A 318 -7.91 18.09 5.03
C GLY A 318 -8.55 18.03 3.64
N ALA A 319 -9.87 17.94 3.59
CA ALA A 319 -10.64 17.95 2.34
C ALA A 319 -10.34 19.20 1.50
N GLY A 320 -10.27 19.03 0.17
CA GLY A 320 -9.96 20.11 -0.77
C GLY A 320 -8.47 20.33 -1.03
N ALA A 321 -7.58 19.55 -0.38
CA ALA A 321 -6.15 19.50 -0.69
C ALA A 321 -5.81 18.47 -1.78
N ASP A 322 -6.75 17.59 -2.15
CA ASP A 322 -6.61 16.61 -3.25
C ASP A 322 -6.63 17.24 -4.66
N THR A 323 -6.22 18.51 -4.78
CA THR A 323 -6.20 19.29 -6.02
C THR A 323 -4.92 19.08 -6.83
N GLY A 324 -3.94 18.38 -6.25
CA GLY A 324 -2.64 18.09 -6.85
C GLY A 324 -2.62 16.86 -7.77
N ILE A 325 -3.72 16.59 -8.48
CA ILE A 325 -3.92 15.33 -9.21
C ILE A 325 -4.43 15.63 -10.62
N ASP A 326 -3.55 15.49 -11.61
CA ASP A 326 -4.00 15.49 -13.00
C ASP A 326 -4.78 14.20 -13.27
N SER A 327 -6.08 14.34 -13.55
CA SER A 327 -6.93 13.23 -13.98
C SER A 327 -7.37 13.40 -15.44
N ALA A 328 -6.92 14.45 -16.14
CA ALA A 328 -7.41 14.78 -17.47
C ALA A 328 -6.53 15.82 -18.19
N THR A 329 -5.65 15.35 -19.09
CA THR A 329 -5.22 16.12 -20.27
C THR A 329 -5.03 15.20 -21.49
N ALA A 330 -5.02 15.82 -22.67
CA ALA A 330 -5.52 15.33 -23.96
C ALA A 330 -4.70 14.26 -24.70
N ASP A 331 -3.66 13.70 -24.07
CA ASP A 331 -2.63 12.86 -24.69
C ASP A 331 -2.20 11.63 -23.84
N GLY A 332 -2.73 11.48 -22.62
CA GLY A 332 -2.56 10.26 -21.81
C GLY A 332 -1.19 10.06 -21.17
N THR A 333 -0.26 11.02 -21.29
CA THR A 333 1.08 10.97 -20.69
C THR A 333 1.18 11.64 -19.31
N ASP A 334 0.25 12.54 -19.00
CA ASP A 334 0.29 13.32 -17.75
C ASP A 334 -0.20 12.54 -16.51
N ILE A 335 -0.83 11.37 -16.71
CA ILE A 335 -1.39 10.55 -15.61
C ILE A 335 -0.31 10.14 -14.59
N PHE A 336 0.93 10.04 -15.05
CA PHE A 336 2.10 9.60 -14.29
C PHE A 336 2.93 10.77 -13.74
N THR A 337 2.43 12.00 -13.81
CA THR A 337 3.17 13.17 -13.33
C THR A 337 2.55 13.67 -12.03
N PRO A 338 3.29 13.63 -10.89
CA PRO A 338 2.79 14.21 -9.66
C PRO A 338 2.61 15.72 -9.84
N THR A 339 1.48 16.23 -9.39
CA THR A 339 1.14 17.65 -9.51
C THR A 339 1.43 18.42 -8.21
N ALA A 340 1.64 17.71 -7.10
CA ALA A 340 2.12 18.25 -5.83
C ALA A 340 3.50 17.66 -5.46
N SER A 341 4.34 18.45 -4.80
CA SER A 341 5.59 17.97 -4.20
C SER A 341 5.31 17.28 -2.85
N GLY A 342 6.08 16.23 -2.54
CA GLY A 342 5.96 15.46 -1.31
C GLY A 342 4.69 14.63 -1.17
N GLY A 343 4.66 13.76 -0.17
CA GLY A 343 3.52 12.90 0.10
C GLY A 343 2.34 13.65 0.73
N GLN A 344 1.13 13.36 0.26
CA GLN A 344 -0.12 13.84 0.85
C GLN A 344 -1.07 12.68 1.11
N ILE A 345 -1.64 12.65 2.33
CA ILE A 345 -2.67 11.67 2.71
C ILE A 345 -3.91 12.43 3.17
N LEU A 346 -5.06 12.10 2.60
CA LEU A 346 -6.32 12.69 3.01
C LEU A 346 -6.75 12.15 4.39
N ASN A 347 -6.97 13.04 5.35
CA ASN A 347 -7.38 12.68 6.71
C ASN A 347 -8.68 11.85 6.75
N SER A 348 -9.62 12.13 5.85
CA SER A 348 -10.88 11.41 5.79
C SER A 348 -10.70 9.95 5.35
N SER A 349 -9.69 9.65 4.53
CA SER A 349 -9.34 8.27 4.18
C SER A 349 -8.86 7.50 5.42
N ILE A 350 -7.99 8.11 6.24
CA ILE A 350 -7.54 7.53 7.52
C ILE A 350 -8.73 7.33 8.48
N VAL A 351 -9.55 8.37 8.66
CA VAL A 351 -10.71 8.32 9.58
C VAL A 351 -11.70 7.22 9.19
N ASN A 352 -11.98 7.07 7.89
CA ASN A 352 -12.87 6.02 7.39
C ASN A 352 -12.33 4.62 7.74
N GLN A 353 -11.02 4.41 7.67
CA GLN A 353 -10.41 3.13 8.03
C GLN A 353 -10.47 2.85 9.52
N LEU A 354 -10.12 3.83 10.34
CA LEU A 354 -10.23 3.71 11.79
C LEU A 354 -11.68 3.42 12.19
N ASN A 355 -12.66 4.04 11.53
CA ASN A 355 -14.08 3.80 11.73
C ASN A 355 -14.54 2.38 11.36
N ALA A 356 -13.83 1.73 10.43
CA ALA A 356 -14.07 0.35 10.03
C ALA A 356 -13.37 -0.67 10.96
N GLY A 357 -12.57 -0.20 11.92
CA GLY A 357 -11.76 -1.04 12.82
C GLY A 357 -10.38 -1.41 12.26
N THR A 358 -10.03 -0.93 11.07
CA THR A 358 -8.70 -1.10 10.46
C THR A 358 -7.67 -0.26 11.21
N SER A 359 -6.53 -0.84 11.56
CA SER A 359 -5.40 -0.09 12.11
C SER A 359 -4.59 0.54 10.98
N VAL A 360 -4.13 1.77 11.18
CA VAL A 360 -3.42 2.55 10.15
C VAL A 360 -2.01 2.85 10.64
N THR A 361 -1.02 2.54 9.81
CA THR A 361 0.38 2.89 10.03
C THR A 361 0.81 3.85 8.92
N VAL A 362 1.11 5.09 9.29
CA VAL A 362 1.80 6.04 8.43
C VAL A 362 3.26 6.03 8.85
N LYS A 363 4.10 5.50 7.99
CA LYS A 363 5.55 5.44 8.17
C LYS A 363 6.20 6.39 7.17
N THR A 364 7.37 6.90 7.51
CA THR A 364 8.26 7.44 6.49
C THR A 364 9.45 6.52 6.29
N SER A 365 9.80 6.29 5.03
CA SER A 365 11.06 5.67 4.63
C SER A 365 11.42 6.06 3.21
N GLY A 366 12.72 6.24 2.95
CA GLY A 366 13.20 6.63 1.64
C GLY A 366 14.61 7.21 1.66
N THR A 367 15.14 7.51 0.49
CA THR A 367 16.39 8.27 0.34
C THR A 367 16.02 9.71 0.05
N ASP A 368 16.55 10.64 0.85
CA ASP A 368 16.40 12.07 0.67
C ASP A 368 16.68 12.43 -0.80
N THR A 369 15.63 12.89 -1.46
CA THR A 369 15.73 13.57 -2.73
C THR A 369 14.96 14.86 -2.59
N ASP A 370 15.63 15.97 -2.87
CA ASP A 370 15.06 17.32 -2.80
C ASP A 370 14.83 17.88 -1.38
N GLY A 371 15.56 17.38 -0.37
CA GLY A 371 15.57 17.94 0.99
C GLY A 371 14.48 17.37 1.91
N GLU A 372 13.86 16.27 1.51
CA GLU A 372 12.91 15.49 2.31
C GLU A 372 13.68 14.62 3.31
N THR A 373 13.33 14.69 4.59
CA THR A 373 14.17 14.14 5.67
C THR A 373 13.51 13.03 6.48
N GLY A 374 12.34 12.55 6.08
CA GLY A 374 11.59 11.54 6.81
C GLY A 374 10.55 12.11 7.77
N ASN A 375 9.96 13.27 7.50
CA ASN A 375 9.02 13.93 8.42
C ASN A 375 7.56 13.52 8.19
N ILE A 376 6.81 13.39 9.29
CA ILE A 376 5.34 13.28 9.27
C ILE A 376 4.75 14.58 9.81
N THR A 377 3.86 15.20 9.05
CA THR A 377 3.12 16.41 9.45
C THR A 377 1.62 16.16 9.47
N VAL A 378 0.93 16.43 10.58
CA VAL A 378 -0.53 16.29 10.71
C VAL A 378 -1.19 17.66 10.71
N ASN A 379 -1.78 18.07 9.59
CA ASN A 379 -2.44 19.38 9.44
C ASN A 379 -3.97 19.31 9.46
N ALA A 380 -4.54 18.13 9.71
CA ALA A 380 -5.97 17.92 9.71
C ALA A 380 -6.40 16.95 10.83
N ASN A 381 -7.65 17.10 11.25
CA ASN A 381 -8.22 16.29 12.34
C ASN A 381 -8.32 14.82 11.95
N ILE A 382 -7.97 13.93 12.87
CA ILE A 382 -8.13 12.47 12.75
C ILE A 382 -9.00 12.01 13.92
N ILE A 383 -10.32 12.00 13.71
CA ILE A 383 -11.29 11.67 14.76
C ILE A 383 -12.09 10.44 14.34
N LYS A 384 -11.80 9.30 14.98
CA LYS A 384 -12.57 8.06 14.87
C LYS A 384 -13.92 8.22 15.58
N THR A 385 -15.01 7.99 14.88
CA THR A 385 -16.39 8.23 15.36
C THR A 385 -17.28 6.99 15.37
N ALA A 386 -16.83 5.87 14.79
CA ALA A 386 -17.57 4.61 14.71
C ALA A 386 -16.64 3.39 14.83
N GLY A 387 -17.19 2.18 14.88
CA GLY A 387 -16.45 0.91 14.85
C GLY A 387 -15.81 0.47 16.16
N THR A 388 -15.16 -0.69 16.13
CA THR A 388 -14.43 -1.30 17.24
C THR A 388 -13.11 -0.56 17.52
N ASP A 389 -12.34 -1.03 18.50
CA ASP A 389 -11.01 -0.50 18.78
C ASP A 389 -10.10 -0.56 17.54
N ALA A 390 -9.25 0.46 17.37
CA ALA A 390 -8.27 0.55 16.28
C ALA A 390 -6.99 1.23 16.78
N LYS A 391 -5.91 1.14 15.98
CA LYS A 391 -4.63 1.80 16.26
C LYS A 391 -4.24 2.74 15.12
N LEU A 392 -3.73 3.91 15.47
CA LEU A 392 -3.00 4.80 14.57
C LEU A 392 -1.53 4.82 15.00
N THR A 393 -0.63 4.50 14.08
CA THR A 393 0.82 4.60 14.27
C THR A 393 1.37 5.66 13.31
N LEU A 394 2.07 6.65 13.85
CA LEU A 394 2.90 7.57 13.07
C LEU A 394 4.36 7.23 13.36
N LEU A 395 5.06 6.66 12.37
CA LEU A 395 6.47 6.25 12.49
C LEU A 395 7.34 7.08 11.56
N ALA A 396 7.94 8.15 12.08
CA ALA A 396 8.78 9.05 11.32
C ALA A 396 10.27 8.67 11.43
N ASP A 397 10.95 8.62 10.29
CA ASP A 397 12.41 8.59 10.17
C ASP A 397 13.08 9.78 10.87
N ASN A 398 12.46 10.95 10.80
CA ASN A 398 12.89 12.17 11.47
C ASN A 398 11.79 12.69 12.41
N ASN A 399 11.15 13.84 12.12
CA ASN A 399 10.24 14.49 13.05
C ASN A 399 8.78 14.13 12.83
N ILE A 400 7.99 14.21 13.90
CA ILE A 400 6.53 14.29 13.83
C ILE A 400 6.13 15.71 14.21
N SER A 401 5.27 16.35 13.42
CA SER A 401 4.69 17.64 13.77
C SER A 401 3.19 17.68 13.54
N THR A 402 2.50 18.57 14.25
CA THR A 402 1.06 18.82 14.05
C THR A 402 0.81 20.31 13.90
N GLY A 403 -0.19 20.67 13.08
CA GLY A 403 -0.67 22.04 12.96
C GLY A 403 -1.40 22.54 14.22
N ASP A 404 -1.66 23.84 14.26
CA ASP A 404 -2.47 24.45 15.32
C ASP A 404 -3.94 23.97 15.23
N ASN A 405 -4.60 23.78 16.38
CA ASN A 405 -6.00 23.36 16.53
C ASN A 405 -6.33 21.99 15.93
N VAL A 406 -5.33 21.13 15.75
CA VAL A 406 -5.55 19.75 15.30
C VAL A 406 -6.10 18.88 16.43
N SER A 407 -7.02 17.99 16.10
CA SER A 407 -7.55 16.97 17.02
C SER A 407 -7.25 15.56 16.51
N ILE A 408 -6.69 14.71 17.38
CA ILE A 408 -6.46 13.29 17.12
C ILE A 408 -7.19 12.49 18.20
N GLY A 409 -8.13 11.61 17.85
CA GLY A 409 -8.88 10.93 18.88
C GLY A 409 -10.00 10.02 18.44
N ALA A 410 -10.82 9.63 19.40
CA ALA A 410 -12.01 8.82 19.20
C ALA A 410 -13.19 9.31 20.04
N THR A 411 -14.41 9.08 19.53
CA THR A 411 -15.68 9.20 20.28
C THR A 411 -16.40 7.87 20.46
N THR A 412 -16.02 6.84 19.69
CA THR A 412 -16.57 5.48 19.75
C THR A 412 -15.44 4.47 19.59
N GLY A 413 -15.40 3.43 20.42
CA GLY A 413 -14.27 2.49 20.50
C GLY A 413 -12.98 3.19 20.94
N LYS A 414 -11.98 2.44 21.36
CA LYS A 414 -10.67 3.00 21.71
C LYS A 414 -9.89 3.33 20.45
N LEU A 415 -9.08 4.38 20.51
CA LEU A 415 -8.00 4.61 19.54
C LEU A 415 -6.67 4.53 20.28
N ASN A 416 -5.88 3.49 20.00
CA ASN A 416 -4.48 3.50 20.44
C ASN A 416 -3.68 4.40 19.50
N LEU A 417 -2.75 5.18 20.05
CA LEU A 417 -1.94 6.13 19.29
C LEU A 417 -0.47 5.96 19.62
N ASP A 418 0.32 5.64 18.60
CA ASP A 418 1.77 5.61 18.68
C ASP A 418 2.35 6.78 17.87
N LEU A 419 3.15 7.62 18.53
CA LEU A 419 3.94 8.70 17.95
C LEU A 419 5.42 8.34 18.08
N LEU A 420 5.98 7.79 17.02
CA LEU A 420 7.34 7.23 17.00
C LEU A 420 8.22 8.07 16.07
N ALA A 421 9.10 8.91 16.62
CA ALA A 421 9.96 9.79 15.83
C ALA A 421 11.43 9.35 15.89
N GLY A 422 12.24 9.72 14.89
CA GLY A 422 13.67 9.39 14.87
C GLY A 422 13.97 7.92 14.58
N ASN A 423 13.23 7.30 13.67
CA ASN A 423 13.52 5.93 13.25
C ASN A 423 14.91 5.80 12.58
N THR A 424 15.37 6.84 11.88
CA THR A 424 16.74 6.92 11.32
C THR A 424 17.57 8.09 11.87
N THR A 425 16.95 9.01 12.61
CA THR A 425 17.61 10.22 13.15
C THR A 425 17.66 10.25 14.68
N ASN A 426 18.86 10.48 15.24
CA ASN A 426 19.10 10.50 16.69
C ASN A 426 18.67 11.79 17.41
N ASN A 427 18.28 12.84 16.67
CA ASN A 427 17.89 14.14 17.20
C ASN A 427 16.48 14.55 16.77
N ALA A 428 15.57 13.59 16.72
CA ALA A 428 14.19 13.81 16.33
C ALA A 428 13.36 14.50 17.42
N SER A 429 12.23 15.05 17.01
CA SER A 429 11.26 15.72 17.87
C SER A 429 9.82 15.40 17.45
N ILE A 430 8.94 15.38 18.45
CA ILE A 430 7.49 15.38 18.31
C ILE A 430 7.02 16.78 18.69
N SER A 431 6.64 17.59 17.71
CA SER A 431 6.21 18.99 17.92
C SER A 431 4.70 19.12 17.79
N LEU A 432 4.02 19.35 18.90
CA LEU A 432 2.57 19.47 18.94
C LEU A 432 2.13 20.94 18.86
N GLY A 433 1.32 21.28 17.86
CA GLY A 433 0.84 22.63 17.58
C GLY A 433 0.00 23.22 18.71
N LYS A 434 -0.33 24.51 18.59
CA LYS A 434 -1.13 25.20 19.62
C LYS A 434 -2.52 24.60 19.69
N PHE A 435 -3.06 24.47 20.89
CA PHE A 435 -4.41 23.94 21.13
C PHE A 435 -4.64 22.54 20.53
N ILE A 436 -3.57 21.73 20.37
CA ILE A 436 -3.73 20.31 20.01
C ILE A 436 -4.65 19.62 21.03
N ASN A 437 -5.56 18.79 20.54
CA ASN A 437 -6.41 17.97 21.40
C ASN A 437 -6.30 16.50 21.03
N ILE A 438 -5.56 15.74 21.83
CA ILE A 438 -5.49 14.29 21.73
C ILE A 438 -6.45 13.67 22.75
N SER A 439 -7.45 12.92 22.30
CA SER A 439 -8.47 12.29 23.17
C SER A 439 -8.85 10.90 22.67
N LEU A 440 -8.29 9.87 23.28
CA LEU A 440 -8.23 8.51 22.74
C LEU A 440 -9.38 7.57 23.17
N ASN A 441 -10.38 8.11 23.88
CA ASN A 441 -11.54 7.34 24.38
C ASN A 441 -11.13 6.08 25.18
N GLY A 442 -10.14 6.22 26.06
CA GLY A 442 -9.59 5.13 26.85
C GLY A 442 -8.58 4.22 26.11
N GLY A 443 -8.21 4.56 24.88
CA GLY A 443 -7.07 3.97 24.17
C GLY A 443 -5.74 4.52 24.67
N ASP A 444 -4.68 3.72 24.52
CA ASP A 444 -3.37 4.03 25.07
C ASP A 444 -2.56 4.95 24.14
N LEU A 445 -1.75 5.82 24.72
CA LEU A 445 -0.78 6.64 24.00
C LEU A 445 0.65 6.18 24.30
N LEU A 446 1.42 5.98 23.23
CA LEU A 446 2.87 5.84 23.28
C LEU A 446 3.51 6.98 22.47
N ALA A 447 4.39 7.76 23.11
CA ALA A 447 5.34 8.62 22.40
C ALA A 447 6.75 8.10 22.69
N ASP A 448 7.49 7.72 21.66
CA ASP A 448 8.81 7.09 21.80
C ASP A 448 9.70 7.38 20.58
N ALA A 449 10.96 6.95 20.67
CA ALA A 449 11.83 6.89 19.52
C ALA A 449 11.39 5.73 18.60
N GLY A 450 11.37 5.96 17.29
CA GLY A 450 11.13 4.90 16.30
C GLY A 450 12.23 3.83 16.30
N ASN A 451 13.44 4.23 16.67
CA ASN A 451 14.58 3.36 16.92
C ASN A 451 15.07 3.56 18.35
N SER A 452 15.21 2.48 19.12
CA SER A 452 15.61 2.53 20.54
C SER A 452 16.97 3.17 20.80
N ALA A 453 17.82 3.29 19.77
CA ALA A 453 19.10 3.99 19.87
C ALA A 453 18.99 5.52 19.68
N SER A 454 17.84 6.02 19.22
CA SER A 454 17.62 7.43 18.90
C SER A 454 17.14 8.24 20.10
N GLY A 455 17.51 9.52 20.10
CA GLY A 455 17.00 10.53 21.02
C GLY A 455 15.75 11.22 20.49
N VAL A 456 14.69 11.28 21.29
CA VAL A 456 13.45 11.99 20.94
C VAL A 456 13.02 12.96 22.04
N SER A 457 12.52 14.13 21.64
CA SER A 457 11.82 15.08 22.53
C SER A 457 10.36 15.21 22.14
N LEU A 458 9.52 15.68 23.07
CA LEU A 458 8.15 16.11 22.78
C LEU A 458 7.94 17.53 23.29
N THR A 459 7.44 18.42 22.42
CA THR A 459 7.18 19.81 22.76
C THR A 459 5.73 20.18 22.46
N PHE A 460 5.05 20.74 23.45
CA PHE A 460 3.77 21.41 23.25
C PHE A 460 3.99 22.89 22.98
N MET A 461 3.53 23.39 21.83
CA MET A 461 3.69 24.79 21.47
C MET A 461 2.92 25.72 22.41
N ASN A 462 1.63 25.44 22.66
CA ASN A 462 0.80 26.22 23.59
C ASN A 462 -0.53 25.50 23.86
N ASN A 463 -0.96 25.37 25.13
CA ASN A 463 -2.34 24.96 25.47
C ASN A 463 -2.79 23.62 24.86
N GLY A 464 -1.86 22.68 24.68
CA GLY A 464 -2.16 21.34 24.16
C GLY A 464 -2.63 20.37 25.23
N LYS A 465 -3.40 19.36 24.82
CA LYS A 465 -3.93 18.34 25.72
C LYS A 465 -3.75 16.93 25.17
N ILE A 466 -3.35 16.01 26.03
CA ILE A 466 -3.43 14.55 25.85
C ILE A 466 -4.40 13.98 26.88
N LYS A 467 -5.32 13.13 26.42
CA LYS A 467 -6.14 12.24 27.24
C LYS A 467 -6.14 10.82 26.65
N GLY A 468 -5.64 9.85 27.40
CA GLY A 468 -5.62 8.43 27.02
C GLY A 468 -5.90 7.48 28.19
N GLY A 469 -5.92 6.19 27.92
CA GLY A 469 -5.99 5.12 28.91
C GLY A 469 -4.71 5.10 29.74
N ASN A 470 -3.71 4.35 29.29
CA ASN A 470 -2.32 4.55 29.70
C ASN A 470 -1.67 5.61 28.81
N VAL A 471 -0.80 6.44 29.38
CA VAL A 471 0.00 7.40 28.63
C VAL A 471 1.47 7.17 28.98
N THR A 472 2.25 6.73 27.99
CA THR A 472 3.69 6.48 28.12
C THR A 472 4.46 7.43 27.21
N LEU A 473 5.32 8.26 27.80
CA LEU A 473 6.15 9.23 27.12
C LEU A 473 7.63 8.87 27.35
N ASN A 474 8.25 8.17 26.40
CA ASN A 474 9.66 7.81 26.40
C ASN A 474 10.46 8.86 25.62
N LEU A 475 10.90 9.90 26.31
CA LEU A 475 11.44 11.13 25.73
C LEU A 475 12.85 11.40 26.26
N SER A 476 13.83 10.65 25.77
CA SER A 476 15.23 10.76 26.21
C SER A 476 15.83 12.17 26.08
N ARG A 477 15.31 13.00 25.16
CA ARG A 477 15.69 14.42 25.00
C ARG A 477 14.74 15.40 25.69
N GLY A 478 13.70 14.89 26.34
CA GLY A 478 12.83 15.62 27.25
C GLY A 478 11.44 15.97 26.72
N LEU A 479 10.56 16.26 27.67
CA LEU A 479 9.22 16.82 27.51
C LEU A 479 9.27 18.32 27.81
N GLY A 480 8.65 19.14 26.97
CA GLY A 480 8.65 20.60 27.09
C GLY A 480 7.35 21.26 26.64
N GLY A 481 7.18 22.52 27.01
CA GLY A 481 6.14 23.37 26.42
C GLY A 481 5.52 24.42 27.34
N TYR A 482 4.49 25.09 26.82
CA TYR A 482 3.71 26.08 27.54
C TYR A 482 2.26 25.62 27.73
N ALA A 483 1.78 25.66 28.98
CA ALA A 483 0.39 25.43 29.37
C ALA A 483 -0.22 24.10 28.87
N TYR A 484 0.52 22.99 28.90
CA TYR A 484 0.03 21.71 28.37
C TYR A 484 -0.53 20.79 29.46
N ASN A 485 -1.38 19.85 29.04
CA ASN A 485 -2.03 18.89 29.94
C ASN A 485 -1.84 17.46 29.45
N VAL A 486 -1.34 16.57 30.30
CA VAL A 486 -1.22 15.13 30.04
C VAL A 486 -2.06 14.38 31.07
N ASN A 487 -3.15 13.77 30.60
CA ASN A 487 -4.10 13.04 31.43
C ASN A 487 -4.17 11.57 31.02
N ALA A 488 -3.97 10.67 31.97
CA ALA A 488 -4.18 9.24 31.82
C ALA A 488 -5.38 8.80 32.67
N ASP A 489 -6.32 8.06 32.08
CA ASP A 489 -7.40 7.42 32.83
C ASP A 489 -6.84 6.30 33.73
N ASN A 490 -5.72 5.68 33.34
CA ASN A 490 -4.95 4.68 34.07
C ASN A 490 -3.57 5.26 34.48
N ASP A 491 -2.46 4.66 34.07
CA ASP A 491 -1.12 5.08 34.46
C ASP A 491 -0.53 6.13 33.50
N LEU A 492 0.16 7.12 34.09
CA LEU A 492 0.96 8.11 33.36
C LEU A 492 2.44 7.86 33.67
N THR A 493 3.22 7.48 32.66
CA THR A 493 4.68 7.30 32.76
C THR A 493 5.40 8.26 31.83
N ILE A 494 6.32 9.04 32.37
CA ILE A 494 7.18 9.97 31.62
C ILE A 494 8.63 9.62 31.91
N ASN A 495 9.37 9.21 30.90
CA ASN A 495 10.79 8.88 30.99
C ASN A 495 11.59 9.93 30.21
N GLY A 496 12.31 10.81 30.92
CA GLY A 496 12.98 11.96 30.31
C GLY A 496 12.91 13.22 31.18
N SER A 497 13.75 14.21 30.86
CA SER A 497 13.67 15.53 31.51
C SER A 497 12.31 16.17 31.25
N VAL A 498 11.69 16.78 32.27
CA VAL A 498 10.37 17.41 32.12
C VAL A 498 10.51 18.90 32.39
N THR A 499 10.09 19.71 31.43
CA THR A 499 10.05 21.16 31.54
C THR A 499 8.67 21.67 31.17
N GLY A 500 8.19 22.70 31.86
CA GLY A 500 6.95 23.34 31.48
C GLY A 500 6.78 24.66 32.19
N SER A 501 6.12 25.59 31.51
CA SER A 501 5.68 26.83 32.13
C SER A 501 4.21 27.10 31.83
N THR A 502 3.55 27.86 32.70
CA THR A 502 2.20 28.33 32.48
C THR A 502 2.04 29.75 33.04
N GLY A 503 1.06 30.47 32.48
CA GLY A 503 0.67 31.81 32.89
C GLY A 503 -0.81 31.90 33.25
N TRP A 504 -1.36 33.11 33.30
CA TRP A 504 -2.73 33.37 33.72
C TRP A 504 -3.79 32.50 33.03
N GLY A 505 -4.69 31.92 33.83
CA GLY A 505 -5.88 31.21 33.34
C GLY A 505 -5.61 29.84 32.72
N ALA A 506 -4.35 29.41 32.67
CA ALA A 506 -3.93 28.15 32.04
C ALA A 506 -3.30 27.18 33.05
N VAL A 507 -3.59 25.89 32.87
CA VAL A 507 -3.08 24.81 33.72
C VAL A 507 -1.98 24.07 32.98
N LEU A 508 -0.83 23.92 33.64
CA LEU A 508 0.17 22.92 33.31
C LEU A 508 -0.16 21.67 34.14
N GLY A 509 -0.70 20.64 33.50
CA GLY A 509 -1.36 19.53 34.20
C GLY A 509 -0.78 18.16 33.87
N PHE A 510 -0.59 17.34 34.90
CA PHE A 510 -0.26 15.93 34.81
C PHE A 510 -1.16 15.15 35.75
N THR A 511 -2.05 14.33 35.20
CA THR A 511 -3.03 13.59 36.01
C THR A 511 -3.09 12.13 35.59
N ALA A 512 -3.28 11.24 36.56
CA ALA A 512 -3.45 9.80 36.36
C ALA A 512 -4.55 9.26 37.28
N GLY A 513 -5.50 8.49 36.74
CA GLY A 513 -6.43 7.68 37.55
C GLY A 513 -5.75 6.46 38.19
N GLY A 514 -4.53 6.14 37.76
CA GLY A 514 -3.62 5.15 38.34
C GLY A 514 -2.42 5.81 39.01
N LYS A 515 -1.23 5.29 38.71
CA LYS A 515 0.04 5.85 39.17
C LYS A 515 0.54 6.90 38.17
N LEU A 516 1.05 8.01 38.70
CA LEU A 516 1.86 8.96 37.93
C LEU A 516 3.34 8.75 38.27
N ALA A 517 4.18 8.52 37.26
CA ALA A 517 5.62 8.43 37.39
C ALA A 517 6.33 9.37 36.39
N MET A 518 7.16 10.28 36.90
CA MET A 518 8.13 11.04 36.12
C MET A 518 9.54 10.57 36.49
N ASN A 519 10.21 9.91 35.56
CA ASN A 519 11.56 9.38 35.69
C ASN A 519 12.51 10.21 34.82
N SER A 520 13.05 11.29 35.40
CA SER A 520 13.99 12.17 34.73
C SER A 520 15.43 11.74 35.01
N PRO A 521 16.28 11.56 33.97
CA PRO A 521 17.72 11.43 34.16
C PRO A 521 18.36 12.76 34.61
N GLY A 522 17.70 13.90 34.34
CA GLY A 522 18.12 15.24 34.75
C GLY A 522 17.13 15.86 35.72
N SER A 523 16.66 17.08 35.42
CA SER A 523 15.70 17.82 36.26
C SER A 523 14.25 17.65 35.82
N ILE A 524 13.34 17.97 36.74
CA ILE A 524 11.91 18.24 36.51
C ILE A 524 11.69 19.71 36.91
N SER A 525 11.30 20.58 35.96
CA SER A 525 11.10 22.01 36.20
C SER A 525 9.72 22.45 35.70
N LEU A 526 8.81 22.74 36.63
CA LEU A 526 7.42 23.09 36.33
C LEU A 526 7.07 24.44 36.95
N GLN A 527 6.87 25.45 36.11
CA GLN A 527 6.79 26.83 36.58
C GLN A 527 5.41 27.45 36.31
N ALA A 528 4.84 28.11 37.32
CA ALA A 528 3.74 29.05 37.16
C ALA A 528 4.29 30.47 37.29
N ASN A 529 4.61 31.09 36.15
CA ASN A 529 5.43 32.30 36.09
C ASN A 529 4.64 33.61 36.19
N ASP A 530 3.31 33.54 36.20
CA ASP A 530 2.46 34.73 36.28
C ASP A 530 1.93 34.94 37.70
N PRO A 531 2.34 36.01 38.41
CA PRO A 531 1.82 36.36 39.73
C PRO A 531 0.52 37.18 39.69
N GLY A 532 0.04 37.61 38.51
CA GLY A 532 -1.15 38.45 38.33
C GLY A 532 -2.45 37.66 38.10
N ASN A 533 -3.61 38.30 38.38
CA ASN A 533 -4.96 37.80 38.06
C ASN A 533 -5.30 36.36 38.52
N GLY A 534 -4.74 35.90 39.64
CA GLY A 534 -4.95 34.54 40.16
C GLY A 534 -3.90 33.51 39.70
N GLY A 535 -2.96 33.94 38.85
CA GLY A 535 -1.74 33.24 38.46
C GLY A 535 -1.92 32.02 37.57
N GLY A 536 -0.78 31.43 37.17
CA GLY A 536 -0.74 30.11 36.54
C GLY A 536 -0.89 28.99 37.56
N ARG A 537 -1.32 27.80 37.12
CA ARG A 537 -1.42 26.62 38.00
C ARG A 537 -0.66 25.42 37.43
N VAL A 538 0.20 24.83 38.25
CA VAL A 538 0.73 23.47 38.02
C VAL A 538 -0.13 22.47 38.79
N LEU A 539 -0.62 21.43 38.12
CA LEU A 539 -1.39 20.34 38.71
C LEU A 539 -0.67 19.01 38.49
N ILE A 540 -0.39 18.28 39.57
CA ILE A 540 0.18 16.93 39.52
C ILE A 540 -0.68 16.04 40.40
N SER A 541 -1.25 14.96 39.84
CA SER A 541 -2.12 14.06 40.59
C SER A 541 -2.04 12.62 40.07
N GLY A 542 -2.10 11.66 40.99
CA GLY A 542 -2.17 10.24 40.69
C GLY A 542 -2.97 9.55 41.79
N ASP A 543 -4.12 8.96 41.47
CA ASP A 543 -5.04 8.39 42.47
C ASP A 543 -4.40 7.23 43.26
N LYS A 544 -3.44 6.52 42.64
CA LYS A 544 -2.66 5.44 43.27
C LYS A 544 -1.23 5.85 43.64
N GLY A 545 -0.92 7.15 43.56
CA GLY A 545 0.35 7.73 43.97
C GLY A 545 1.08 8.46 42.85
N VAL A 546 1.98 9.36 43.28
CA VAL A 546 2.84 10.19 42.43
C VAL A 546 4.30 9.87 42.76
N THR A 547 5.11 9.61 41.73
CA THR A 547 6.56 9.45 41.83
C THR A 547 7.24 10.47 40.94
N LEU A 548 8.05 11.36 41.52
CA LEU A 548 8.91 12.29 40.81
C LEU A 548 10.36 11.95 41.11
N ASN A 549 11.07 11.40 40.13
CA ASN A 549 12.47 11.01 40.24
C ASN A 549 13.32 11.89 39.32
N ALA A 550 14.30 12.58 39.89
CA ALA A 550 15.28 13.40 39.18
C ALA A 550 16.68 12.87 39.53
N ALA A 551 17.16 11.87 38.77
CA ALA A 551 18.31 11.05 39.17
C ALA A 551 19.62 11.85 39.30
N ALA A 552 19.84 12.83 38.42
CA ALA A 552 21.01 13.70 38.43
C ALA A 552 20.63 15.20 38.40
N GLY A 553 19.43 15.55 38.87
CA GLY A 553 18.91 16.93 38.83
C GLY A 553 18.03 17.28 40.02
N THR A 554 17.23 18.34 39.86
CA THR A 554 16.29 18.83 40.89
C THR A 554 14.85 18.71 40.41
N VAL A 555 13.92 18.63 41.36
CA VAL A 555 12.49 18.86 41.13
C VAL A 555 12.20 20.29 41.59
N THR A 556 11.82 21.18 40.67
CA THR A 556 11.61 22.62 40.91
C THR A 556 10.24 23.08 40.45
#